data_AF-A0A8T0X4V7-F1
#
_entry.id   AF-A0A8T0X4V7-F1
#
_cell.length_a   1.000
_cell.length_b   1.000
_cell.length_c   1.000
_cell.angle_alpha   90.00
_cell.angle_beta   90.00
_cell.angle_gamma   90.00
#
_symmetry.space_group_name_H-M   'P 1'
#
loop_
_entity.id
_entity.type
_entity.pdbx_description
1 polymer ?
#
loop_
_entity_poly.entity_id
_entity_poly.type
_entity_poly.pdbx_seq_one_letter_code
_entity_poly.pdbx_strand_id
1 'polypeptide(L)'
;MRKTEGIVELEGMAKSLATCTYEHNTLWGIEKGVRYSCPLEDVITGLQIQCRGWRSVYYNPEKKGFLGMAPISLGQILVQHKRWTEGFLQISLSKYSPFLLGHRKVRLGLQMGYSVCGFWALNSFPTLYYVTIPSLCFLNGISLFPEMTSPWFVPFAYIIMAAYSCSLESLQCGDTAVEWWNAQRMWLFRRISSYLLAAIDTIRRMLGTSESGFALTAKVTDMQASERYKGMMEFGLRILLLDVCDHCNCRIAQPGMHGVRSGKSFVT
;
A
#
# COMPACT_ATOMS: atom_id res chain seq x y z
N MET A 1 -8.50 51.47 -24.81
CA MET A 1 -7.23 51.81 -24.14
C MET A 1 -7.24 51.55 -22.64
N ARG A 2 -8.20 52.07 -21.85
CA ARG A 2 -8.24 51.92 -20.38
C ARG A 2 -8.31 50.47 -19.84
N LYS A 3 -8.84 49.51 -20.61
CA LYS A 3 -8.90 48.08 -20.23
C LYS A 3 -7.57 47.36 -20.45
N THR A 4 -6.73 47.85 -21.37
CA THR A 4 -5.46 47.24 -21.76
C THR A 4 -4.35 47.58 -20.76
N GLU A 5 -4.36 48.81 -20.22
CA GLU A 5 -3.44 49.25 -19.15
C GLU A 5 -3.60 48.39 -17.89
N GLY A 6 -4.83 48.09 -17.47
CA GLY A 6 -5.08 47.22 -16.32
C GLY A 6 -4.67 45.76 -16.50
N ILE A 7 -4.70 45.24 -17.74
CA ILE A 7 -4.23 43.87 -18.03
C ILE A 7 -2.70 43.80 -17.91
N VAL A 8 -1.99 44.80 -18.45
CA VAL A 8 -0.52 44.86 -18.38
C VAL A 8 -0.06 44.99 -16.92
N GLU A 9 -0.78 45.77 -16.11
CA GLU A 9 -0.51 45.92 -14.68
C GLU A 9 -0.77 44.61 -13.89
N LEU A 10 -1.89 43.92 -14.17
CA LEU A 10 -2.20 42.60 -13.62
C LEU A 10 -1.14 41.56 -14.00
N GLU A 11 -0.67 41.57 -15.24
CA GLU A 11 0.38 40.68 -15.71
C GLU A 11 1.71 40.96 -14.99
N GLY A 12 2.06 42.23 -14.80
CA GLY A 12 3.23 42.64 -14.03
C GLY A 12 3.19 42.14 -12.58
N MET A 13 2.04 42.30 -11.92
CA MET A 13 1.83 41.79 -10.56
C MET A 13 1.91 40.26 -10.52
N ALA A 14 1.27 39.56 -11.45
CA ALA A 14 1.30 38.10 -11.51
C ALA A 14 2.73 37.55 -11.71
N LYS A 15 3.54 38.20 -12.56
CA LYS A 15 4.96 37.85 -12.75
C LYS A 15 5.76 37.96 -11.45
N SER A 16 5.49 38.98 -10.62
CA SER A 16 6.17 39.14 -9.33
C SER A 16 5.87 38.00 -8.35
N LEU A 17 4.63 37.48 -8.37
CA LEU A 17 4.19 36.36 -7.52
C LEU A 17 4.76 35.00 -7.97
N ALA A 18 5.09 34.85 -9.25
CA ALA A 18 5.61 33.61 -9.83
C ALA A 18 7.16 33.54 -9.82
N THR A 19 7.84 34.45 -9.12
CA THR A 19 9.30 34.46 -9.01
C THR A 19 9.80 33.34 -8.09
N CYS A 20 10.99 32.80 -8.38
CA CYS A 20 11.62 31.76 -7.54
C CYS A 20 11.95 32.25 -6.12
N THR A 21 12.04 33.56 -5.92
CA THR A 21 12.31 34.19 -4.63
C THR A 21 11.04 34.53 -3.85
N TYR A 22 9.85 34.40 -4.45
CA TYR A 22 8.58 34.81 -3.82
C TYR A 22 8.36 34.15 -2.46
N GLU A 23 8.71 32.87 -2.34
CA GLU A 23 8.49 32.11 -1.12
C GLU A 23 9.59 32.30 -0.06
N HIS A 24 10.70 32.99 -0.39
CA HIS A 24 11.80 33.21 0.54
C HIS A 24 11.36 34.06 1.73
N ASN A 25 11.68 33.60 2.95
CA ASN A 25 11.27 34.24 4.21
C ASN A 25 9.75 34.42 4.38
N THR A 26 8.95 33.62 3.67
CA THR A 26 7.49 33.62 3.83
C THR A 26 7.01 32.39 4.61
N LEU A 27 5.71 32.36 4.94
CA LEU A 27 5.06 31.19 5.55
C LEU A 27 4.47 30.22 4.52
N TRP A 28 4.73 30.40 3.21
CA TRP A 28 4.34 29.44 2.16
C TRP A 28 5.09 28.12 2.33
N GLY A 29 4.41 26.99 2.12
CA GLY A 29 5.00 25.66 2.36
C GLY A 29 5.06 25.25 3.83
N ILE A 30 5.05 26.25 4.71
CA ILE A 30 4.91 26.14 6.15
C ILE A 30 3.43 26.32 6.45
N GLU A 31 2.95 27.44 6.97
CA GLU A 31 1.55 27.53 7.42
C GLU A 31 0.52 27.72 6.31
N LYS A 32 0.96 28.18 5.13
CA LYS A 32 0.10 28.53 3.99
C LYS A 32 0.39 27.61 2.80
N GLY A 33 -0.65 27.30 2.03
CA GLY A 33 -0.56 26.43 0.86
C GLY A 33 -0.34 24.96 1.19
N VAL A 34 0.29 24.25 0.26
CA VAL A 34 0.66 22.84 0.37
C VAL A 34 1.92 22.71 1.22
N ARG A 35 2.00 21.70 2.09
CA ARG A 35 3.14 21.51 2.99
C ARG A 35 4.36 20.86 2.31
N TYR A 36 5.56 21.38 2.51
CA TYR A 36 6.76 20.88 1.79
C TYR A 36 7.57 19.79 2.49
N SER A 37 7.34 19.53 3.78
CA SER A 37 8.25 18.72 4.60
C SER A 37 7.96 17.21 4.62
N CYS A 38 7.11 16.69 3.74
CA CYS A 38 6.74 15.27 3.72
C CYS A 38 6.42 14.81 2.29
N PRO A 39 6.81 13.58 1.88
CA PRO A 39 6.41 12.99 0.60
C PRO A 39 4.90 12.75 0.41
N LEU A 40 4.12 12.89 1.48
CA LEU A 40 2.64 12.84 1.47
C LEU A 40 2.10 14.21 1.87
N GLU A 41 2.47 15.23 1.10
CA GLU A 41 2.07 16.61 1.31
C GLU A 41 0.55 16.79 1.29
N ASP A 42 -0.14 16.00 0.46
CA ASP A 42 -1.59 15.97 0.32
C ASP A 42 -2.29 15.57 1.63
N VAL A 43 -1.83 14.50 2.27
CA VAL A 43 -2.36 13.97 3.52
C VAL A 43 -2.18 14.98 4.66
N ILE A 44 -0.96 15.52 4.84
CA ILE A 44 -0.69 16.45 5.95
C ILE A 44 -1.38 17.80 5.76
N THR A 45 -1.50 18.26 4.51
CA THR A 45 -2.21 19.51 4.19
C THR A 45 -3.70 19.34 4.50
N GLY A 46 -4.30 18.21 4.10
CA GLY A 46 -5.68 17.88 4.41
C GLY A 46 -5.96 17.80 5.91
N LEU A 47 -5.12 17.07 6.66
CA LEU A 47 -5.24 16.96 8.11
C LEU A 47 -5.16 18.34 8.79
N GLN A 48 -4.24 19.19 8.37
CA GLN A 48 -4.12 20.53 8.94
C GLN A 48 -5.31 21.42 8.64
N ILE A 49 -5.86 21.37 7.43
CA ILE A 49 -7.09 22.09 7.07
C ILE A 49 -8.22 21.66 8.00
N GLN A 50 -8.38 20.35 8.24
CA GLN A 50 -9.39 19.84 9.17
C GLN A 50 -9.12 20.25 10.63
N CYS A 51 -7.86 20.30 11.07
CA CYS A 51 -7.49 20.82 12.39
C CYS A 51 -7.81 22.32 12.58
N ARG A 52 -8.05 23.07 11.49
CA ARG A 52 -8.54 24.46 11.52
C ARG A 52 -10.07 24.56 11.56
N GLY A 53 -10.79 23.43 11.68
CA GLY A 53 -12.25 23.38 11.78
C GLY A 53 -12.98 23.14 10.47
N TRP A 54 -12.26 23.03 9.35
CA TRP A 54 -12.86 22.69 8.05
C TRP A 54 -13.37 21.25 8.01
N ARG A 55 -14.43 21.02 7.24
CA ARG A 55 -15.01 19.69 7.03
C ARG A 55 -14.91 19.30 5.56
N SER A 56 -14.43 18.08 5.30
CA SER A 56 -14.44 17.49 3.97
C SER A 56 -15.77 16.79 3.70
N VAL A 57 -16.20 16.78 2.44
CA VAL A 57 -17.37 16.03 1.97
C VAL A 57 -16.90 15.03 0.93
N TYR A 58 -17.31 13.77 1.10
CA TYR A 58 -17.14 12.74 0.07
C TYR A 58 -18.43 12.63 -0.73
N TYR A 59 -18.32 12.74 -2.05
CA TYR A 59 -19.45 12.62 -2.97
C TYR A 59 -19.08 11.65 -4.09
N ASN A 60 -19.89 10.61 -4.26
CA ASN A 60 -19.71 9.57 -5.27
C ASN A 60 -20.90 9.57 -6.24
N PRO A 61 -20.87 10.42 -7.29
CA PRO A 61 -21.91 10.43 -8.31
C PRO A 61 -21.87 9.15 -9.15
N GLU A 62 -23.02 8.79 -9.74
CA GLU A 62 -23.14 7.64 -10.65
C GLU A 62 -22.17 7.78 -11.84
N LYS A 63 -22.19 8.95 -12.51
CA LYS A 63 -21.19 9.30 -13.50
C LYS A 63 -19.90 9.75 -12.82
N LYS A 64 -18.81 9.01 -13.05
CA LYS A 64 -17.49 9.34 -12.49
C LYS A 64 -17.03 10.71 -13.01
N GLY A 65 -16.77 11.63 -12.08
CA GLY A 65 -16.32 12.99 -12.39
C GLY A 65 -14.83 13.07 -12.76
N PHE A 66 -14.03 12.09 -12.33
CA PHE A 66 -12.61 12.00 -12.62
C PHE A 66 -12.25 10.59 -13.06
N LEU A 67 -11.49 10.48 -14.15
CA LEU A 67 -10.93 9.23 -14.64
C LEU A 67 -9.41 9.34 -14.58
N GLY A 68 -8.78 8.39 -13.89
CA GLY A 68 -7.33 8.32 -13.73
C GLY A 68 -6.74 7.11 -14.45
N MET A 69 -5.43 7.16 -14.69
CA MET A 69 -4.66 6.02 -15.18
C MET A 69 -4.10 5.25 -13.98
N ALA A 70 -4.53 4.00 -13.82
CA ALA A 70 -3.95 3.10 -12.83
C ALA A 70 -2.64 2.49 -13.35
N PRO A 71 -1.67 2.17 -12.48
CA PRO A 71 -0.51 1.41 -12.92
C PRO A 71 -0.94 0.01 -13.35
N ILE A 72 -0.43 -0.43 -14.50
CA ILE A 72 -0.78 -1.72 -15.12
C ILE A 72 0.20 -2.85 -14.76
N SER A 73 1.37 -2.50 -14.19
CA SER A 73 2.40 -3.47 -13.80
C SER A 73 2.54 -3.56 -12.28
N LEU A 74 2.78 -4.79 -11.78
CA LEU A 74 3.06 -5.03 -10.37
C LEU A 74 4.21 -4.15 -9.87
N GLY A 75 5.30 -4.03 -10.63
CA GLY A 75 6.48 -3.24 -10.25
C GLY A 75 6.13 -1.77 -9.97
N GLN A 76 5.34 -1.13 -10.84
CA GLN A 76 4.91 0.27 -10.63
C GLN A 76 4.02 0.41 -9.39
N ILE A 77 3.10 -0.53 -9.17
CA ILE A 77 2.24 -0.57 -7.98
C ILE A 77 3.08 -0.68 -6.71
N LEU A 78 4.08 -1.58 -6.70
CA LEU A 78 4.95 -1.78 -5.53
C LEU A 78 5.82 -0.56 -5.23
N VAL A 79 6.37 0.11 -6.24
CA VAL A 79 7.13 1.37 -6.04
C VAL A 79 6.23 2.47 -5.50
N GLN A 80 5.01 2.60 -6.02
CA GLN A 80 4.04 3.57 -5.53
C GLN A 80 3.66 3.30 -4.07
N HIS A 81 3.33 2.05 -3.73
CA HIS A 81 2.99 1.68 -2.36
C HIS A 81 4.17 1.82 -1.39
N LYS A 82 5.41 1.60 -1.85
CA LYS A 82 6.60 1.85 -1.03
C LYS A 82 6.65 3.33 -0.61
N ARG A 83 6.50 4.25 -1.56
CA ARG A 83 6.51 5.70 -1.29
C ARG A 83 5.41 6.14 -0.33
N TRP A 84 4.19 5.64 -0.55
CA TRP A 84 3.07 5.91 0.35
C TRP A 84 3.35 5.41 1.76
N THR A 85 3.82 4.18 1.88
CA THR A 85 4.07 3.56 3.19
C THR A 85 5.17 4.29 3.95
N GLU A 86 6.24 4.68 3.26
CA GLU A 86 7.32 5.48 3.82
C GLU A 86 6.81 6.86 4.29
N GLY A 87 6.04 7.57 3.45
CA GLY A 87 5.46 8.85 3.84
C GLY A 87 4.52 8.74 5.03
N PHE A 88 3.65 7.71 5.07
CA PHE A 88 2.74 7.51 6.20
C PHE A 88 3.48 7.19 7.50
N LEU A 89 4.54 6.37 7.42
CA LEU A 89 5.37 6.07 8.59
C LEU A 89 6.11 7.33 9.07
N GLN A 90 6.65 8.15 8.17
CA GLN A 90 7.27 9.44 8.50
C GLN A 90 6.27 10.40 9.16
N ILE A 91 5.04 10.50 8.66
CA ILE A 91 3.98 11.32 9.29
C ILE A 91 3.75 10.84 10.72
N SER A 92 3.51 9.54 10.92
CA SER A 92 3.20 8.96 12.23
C SER A 92 4.29 9.17 13.27
N LEU A 93 5.56 9.19 12.85
CA LEU A 93 6.71 9.33 13.73
C LEU A 93 7.22 10.77 13.85
N SER A 94 6.58 11.72 13.17
CA SER A 94 6.92 13.14 13.23
C SER A 94 5.93 13.95 14.09
N LYS A 95 6.20 15.25 14.23
CA LYS A 95 5.25 16.22 14.83
C LYS A 95 3.90 16.30 14.10
N TYR A 96 3.81 15.77 12.87
CA TYR A 96 2.60 15.74 12.07
C TYR A 96 1.73 14.50 12.35
N SER A 97 2.08 13.68 13.34
CA SER A 97 1.27 12.53 13.73
C SER A 97 -0.19 12.94 13.98
N PRO A 98 -1.19 12.22 13.43
CA PRO A 98 -2.60 12.59 13.56
C PRO A 98 -3.06 12.75 15.01
N PHE A 99 -2.51 11.94 15.93
CA PHE A 99 -2.81 12.04 17.35
C PHE A 99 -2.20 13.27 18.03
N LEU A 100 -1.00 13.70 17.60
CA LEU A 100 -0.34 14.90 18.13
C LEU A 100 -0.98 16.17 17.55
N LEU A 101 -1.01 16.26 16.22
CA LEU A 101 -1.50 17.45 15.52
C LEU A 101 -3.01 17.64 15.71
N GLY A 102 -3.76 16.53 15.73
CA GLY A 102 -5.21 16.51 15.85
C GLY A 102 -5.73 16.52 17.29
N HIS A 103 -4.86 16.43 18.29
CA HIS A 103 -5.27 16.38 19.70
C HIS A 103 -6.17 17.56 20.05
N ARG A 104 -7.40 17.26 20.53
CA ARG A 104 -8.46 18.24 20.86
C ARG A 104 -8.93 19.15 19.72
N LYS A 105 -8.42 18.99 18.49
CA LYS A 105 -8.80 19.79 17.31
C LYS A 105 -9.75 19.04 16.38
N VAL A 106 -9.57 17.72 16.26
CA VAL A 106 -10.39 16.82 15.44
C VAL A 106 -10.92 15.66 16.26
N ARG A 107 -12.03 15.06 15.83
CA ARG A 107 -12.65 13.89 16.49
C ARG A 107 -11.70 12.70 16.49
N LEU A 108 -11.75 11.89 17.55
CA LEU A 108 -10.88 10.72 17.71
C LEU A 108 -10.99 9.73 16.54
N GLY A 109 -12.21 9.46 16.06
CA GLY A 109 -12.40 8.55 14.91
C GLY A 109 -11.68 9.02 13.64
N LEU A 110 -11.62 10.34 13.41
CA LEU A 110 -10.87 10.91 12.28
C LEU A 110 -9.35 10.77 12.49
N GLN A 111 -8.86 10.98 13.72
CA GLN A 111 -7.45 10.75 14.07
C GLN A 111 -7.06 9.27 13.85
N MET A 112 -7.94 8.34 14.21
CA MET A 112 -7.75 6.91 13.95
C MET A 112 -7.71 6.63 12.45
N GLY A 113 -8.64 7.19 11.67
CA GLY A 113 -8.69 7.02 10.22
C GLY A 113 -7.39 7.45 9.52
N TYR A 114 -6.83 8.61 9.89
CA TYR A 114 -5.52 9.04 9.36
C TYR A 114 -4.36 8.14 9.83
N SER A 115 -4.46 7.58 11.03
CA SER A 115 -3.38 6.77 11.62
C SER A 115 -3.31 5.34 11.07
N VAL A 116 -4.40 4.78 10.55
CA VAL A 116 -4.43 3.40 10.02
C VAL A 116 -3.33 3.16 8.98
N CYS A 117 -3.12 4.12 8.07
CA CYS A 117 -2.09 4.00 7.03
C CYS A 117 -0.67 4.04 7.60
N GLY A 118 -0.47 4.68 8.76
CA GLY A 118 0.80 4.70 9.48
C GLY A 118 1.27 3.31 9.94
N PHE A 119 0.32 2.41 10.21
CA PHE A 119 0.62 1.05 10.65
C PHE A 119 0.93 0.08 9.51
N TRP A 120 0.79 0.49 8.24
CA TRP A 120 1.09 -0.36 7.10
C TRP A 120 2.51 -0.92 7.12
N ALA A 121 3.48 -0.05 7.40
CA ALA A 121 4.88 -0.43 7.50
C ALA A 121 5.11 -1.46 8.62
N LEU A 122 4.60 -1.20 9.82
CA LEU A 122 4.78 -2.10 10.98
C LEU A 122 4.10 -3.46 10.78
N ASN A 123 3.00 -3.50 10.02
CA ASN A 123 2.28 -4.74 9.71
C ASN A 123 3.06 -5.68 8.77
N SER A 124 4.16 -5.23 8.15
CA SER A 124 5.00 -6.11 7.32
C SER A 124 5.71 -7.18 8.13
N PHE A 125 6.18 -6.85 9.34
CA PHE A 125 6.90 -7.78 10.21
C PHE A 125 6.07 -9.00 10.66
N PRO A 126 4.86 -8.83 11.25
CA PRO A 126 4.03 -9.99 11.58
C PRO A 126 3.61 -10.76 10.33
N THR A 127 3.33 -10.08 9.21
CA THR A 127 3.01 -10.75 7.95
C THR A 127 4.16 -11.65 7.49
N LEU A 128 5.40 -11.16 7.55
CA LEU A 128 6.58 -11.95 7.20
C LEU A 128 6.72 -13.16 8.13
N TYR A 129 6.52 -12.98 9.43
CA TYR A 129 6.53 -14.08 10.40
C TYR A 129 5.48 -15.15 10.06
N TYR A 130 4.23 -14.76 9.79
CA TYR A 130 3.14 -15.69 9.46
C TYR A 130 3.29 -16.37 8.11
N VAL A 131 4.06 -15.80 7.17
CA VAL A 131 4.33 -16.45 5.88
C VAL A 131 5.52 -17.41 5.99
N THR A 132 6.54 -17.06 6.78
CA THR A 132 7.78 -17.83 6.86
C THR A 132 7.71 -18.98 7.85
N ILE A 133 7.26 -18.75 9.08
CA ILE A 133 7.30 -19.75 10.15
C ILE A 133 6.38 -20.94 9.86
N PRO A 134 5.09 -20.77 9.50
CA PRO A 134 4.24 -21.90 9.15
C PRO A 134 4.76 -22.70 7.96
N SER A 135 5.31 -22.02 6.95
CA SER A 135 5.91 -22.70 5.78
C SER A 135 7.12 -23.55 6.17
N LEU A 136 8.01 -23.03 7.02
CA LEU A 136 9.18 -23.78 7.50
C LEU A 136 8.78 -24.95 8.42
N CYS A 137 7.83 -24.76 9.32
CA CYS A 137 7.32 -25.84 10.17
C CYS A 137 6.65 -26.94 9.34
N PHE A 138 5.86 -26.57 8.33
CA PHE A 138 5.23 -27.52 7.41
C PHE A 138 6.27 -28.36 6.66
N LEU A 139 7.33 -27.74 6.14
CA LEU A 139 8.44 -28.45 5.48
C LEU A 139 9.18 -29.42 6.43
N ASN A 140 9.26 -29.09 7.71
CA ASN A 140 9.89 -29.92 8.73
C ASN A 140 8.92 -30.94 9.38
N GLY A 141 7.66 -31.00 8.94
CA GLY A 141 6.64 -31.88 9.52
C GLY A 141 6.23 -31.52 10.96
N ILE A 142 6.50 -30.30 11.41
CA ILE A 142 6.15 -29.82 12.75
C ILE A 142 4.72 -29.28 12.71
N SER A 143 3.82 -29.87 13.50
CA SER A 143 2.46 -29.36 13.65
C SER A 143 2.43 -28.09 14.49
N LEU A 144 2.00 -26.98 13.89
CA LEU A 144 1.82 -25.68 14.55
C LEU A 144 0.40 -25.46 15.09
N PHE A 145 -0.57 -26.18 14.54
CA PHE A 145 -1.99 -25.98 14.84
C PHE A 145 -2.53 -27.12 15.71
N PRO A 146 -3.49 -26.83 16.61
CA PRO A 146 -4.14 -27.87 17.40
C PRO A 146 -4.92 -28.83 16.50
N GLU A 147 -5.05 -30.08 16.93
CA GLU A 147 -5.91 -31.05 16.28
C GLU A 147 -7.38 -30.58 16.30
N MET A 148 -8.15 -30.91 15.25
CA MET A 148 -9.56 -30.53 15.14
C MET A 148 -10.44 -31.08 16.28
N THR A 149 -9.99 -32.15 16.92
CA THR A 149 -10.62 -32.79 18.09
C THR A 149 -10.41 -32.00 19.38
N SER A 150 -9.40 -31.12 19.42
CA SER A 150 -9.06 -30.34 20.60
C SER A 150 -10.00 -29.14 20.74
N PRO A 151 -10.51 -28.85 21.96
CA PRO A 151 -11.26 -27.62 22.22
C PRO A 151 -10.50 -26.34 21.82
N TRP A 152 -9.16 -26.40 21.82
CA TRP A 152 -8.30 -25.30 21.40
C TRP A 152 -8.35 -24.99 19.90
N PHE A 153 -8.98 -25.82 19.07
CA PHE A 153 -9.22 -25.52 17.66
C PHE A 153 -10.25 -24.40 17.47
N VAL A 154 -11.24 -24.29 18.37
CA VAL A 154 -12.38 -23.37 18.22
C VAL A 154 -11.95 -21.90 18.09
N PRO A 155 -11.03 -21.35 18.91
CA PRO A 155 -10.55 -19.98 18.72
C PRO A 155 -9.85 -19.73 17.38
N PHE A 156 -9.06 -20.70 16.88
CA PHE A 156 -8.39 -20.58 15.59
C PHE A 156 -9.39 -20.57 14.44
N ALA A 157 -10.35 -21.50 14.47
CA ALA A 157 -11.43 -21.56 13.48
C ALA A 157 -12.24 -20.26 13.47
N TYR A 158 -12.56 -19.71 14.64
CA TYR A 158 -13.27 -18.43 14.76
C TYR A 158 -12.50 -17.27 14.11
N ILE A 159 -11.20 -17.13 14.41
CA ILE A 159 -10.37 -16.04 13.84
C ILE A 159 -10.27 -16.18 12.31
N ILE A 160 -10.07 -17.39 11.79
CA ILE A 160 -9.99 -17.65 10.36
C ILE A 160 -11.31 -17.27 9.68
N MET A 161 -12.45 -17.73 10.22
CA MET A 161 -13.77 -17.43 9.68
C MET A 161 -14.08 -15.93 9.73
N ALA A 162 -13.75 -15.26 10.84
CA ALA A 162 -13.92 -13.81 10.97
C ALA A 162 -13.09 -13.04 9.93
N ALA A 163 -11.81 -13.40 9.75
CA ALA A 163 -10.92 -12.75 8.79
C ALA A 163 -11.43 -12.91 7.34
N TYR A 164 -11.86 -14.12 6.96
CA TYR A 164 -12.44 -14.35 5.63
C TYR A 164 -13.77 -13.62 5.45
N SER A 165 -14.64 -13.60 6.47
CA SER A 165 -15.92 -12.89 6.41
C SER A 165 -15.74 -11.39 6.14
N CYS A 166 -14.79 -10.74 6.83
CA CYS A 166 -14.44 -9.34 6.56
C CYS A 166 -13.91 -9.13 5.13
N SER A 167 -13.15 -10.08 4.58
CA SER A 167 -12.65 -9.97 3.22
C SER A 167 -13.75 -10.09 2.15
N LEU A 168 -14.80 -10.86 2.44
CA LEU A 168 -15.90 -11.14 1.52
C LEU A 168 -16.90 -9.98 1.42
N GLU A 169 -16.85 -9.00 2.33
CA GLU A 169 -17.65 -7.77 2.26
C GLU A 169 -17.47 -7.05 0.91
N SER A 170 -16.26 -7.09 0.34
CA SER A 170 -15.98 -6.56 -1.00
C SER A 170 -16.86 -7.16 -2.11
N LEU A 171 -17.14 -8.47 -2.05
CA LEU A 171 -18.04 -9.14 -3.00
C LEU A 171 -19.48 -8.69 -2.79
N GLN A 172 -19.88 -8.43 -1.53
CA GLN A 172 -21.21 -7.88 -1.22
C GLN A 172 -21.35 -6.43 -1.74
N CYS A 173 -20.24 -5.70 -1.83
CA CYS A 173 -20.19 -4.37 -2.43
C CYS A 173 -20.16 -4.37 -3.97
N GLY A 174 -20.18 -5.54 -4.62
CA GLY A 174 -20.29 -5.68 -6.07
C GLY A 174 -18.99 -6.01 -6.80
N ASP A 175 -17.89 -6.29 -6.08
CA ASP A 175 -16.64 -6.74 -6.70
C ASP A 175 -16.79 -8.17 -7.25
N THR A 176 -16.12 -8.47 -8.36
CA THR A 176 -16.08 -9.84 -8.90
C THR A 176 -15.15 -10.74 -8.08
N ALA A 177 -15.38 -12.05 -8.13
CA ALA A 177 -14.52 -13.03 -7.45
C ALA A 177 -13.05 -12.95 -7.91
N VAL A 178 -12.82 -12.61 -9.18
CA VAL A 178 -11.48 -12.42 -9.76
C VAL A 178 -10.82 -11.17 -9.18
N GLU A 179 -11.54 -10.06 -9.06
CA GLU A 179 -11.04 -8.82 -8.45
C GLU A 179 -10.73 -9.01 -6.98
N TRP A 180 -11.60 -9.67 -6.22
CA TRP A 180 -11.35 -10.02 -4.83
C TRP A 180 -10.08 -10.85 -4.68
N TRP A 181 -9.92 -11.90 -5.48
CA TRP A 181 -8.74 -12.75 -5.43
C TRP A 181 -7.46 -11.99 -5.81
N ASN A 182 -7.54 -11.12 -6.82
CA ASN A 182 -6.44 -10.22 -7.19
C ASN A 182 -6.08 -9.26 -6.04
N ALA A 183 -7.09 -8.73 -5.34
CA ALA A 183 -6.89 -7.85 -4.19
C ALA A 183 -6.19 -8.57 -3.03
N GLN A 184 -6.58 -9.82 -2.72
CA GLN A 184 -5.91 -10.63 -1.68
C GLN A 184 -4.43 -10.87 -2.03
N ARG A 185 -4.14 -11.25 -3.28
CA ARG A 185 -2.76 -11.44 -3.74
C ARG A 185 -1.95 -10.16 -3.66
N MET A 186 -2.50 -9.05 -4.18
CA MET A 186 -1.83 -7.75 -4.15
C MET A 186 -1.54 -7.27 -2.73
N TRP A 187 -2.47 -7.50 -1.80
CA TRP A 187 -2.30 -7.18 -0.39
C TRP A 187 -1.10 -7.91 0.22
N LEU A 188 -0.92 -9.19 -0.10
CA LEU A 188 0.23 -9.97 0.36
C LEU A 188 1.53 -9.43 -0.24
N PHE A 189 1.59 -9.24 -1.56
CA PHE A 189 2.78 -8.72 -2.26
C PHE A 189 3.23 -7.38 -1.67
N ARG A 190 2.30 -6.44 -1.46
CA ARG A 190 2.60 -5.12 -0.87
C ARG A 190 3.22 -5.23 0.51
N ARG A 191 2.71 -6.13 1.36
CA ARG A 191 3.17 -6.29 2.75
C ARG A 191 4.58 -6.88 2.84
N ILE A 192 4.86 -7.92 2.07
CA ILE A 192 6.15 -8.61 2.13
C ILE A 192 7.26 -7.83 1.41
N SER A 193 6.91 -6.94 0.48
CA SER A 193 7.88 -6.18 -0.33
C SER A 193 7.86 -4.68 0.02
N SER A 194 6.94 -3.91 -0.55
CA SER A 194 6.87 -2.45 -0.41
C SER A 194 6.87 -1.98 1.03
N TYR A 195 6.06 -2.61 1.89
CA TYR A 195 5.91 -2.17 3.27
C TYR A 195 7.15 -2.52 4.10
N LEU A 196 7.70 -3.71 3.89
CA LEU A 196 8.93 -4.16 4.53
C LEU A 196 10.11 -3.26 4.15
N LEU A 197 10.28 -2.98 2.86
CA LEU A 197 11.33 -2.10 2.36
C LEU A 197 11.18 -0.67 2.91
N ALA A 198 9.96 -0.13 2.91
CA ALA A 198 9.68 1.18 3.49
C ALA A 198 9.97 1.23 5.01
N ALA A 199 9.65 0.17 5.75
CA ALA A 199 9.94 0.06 7.17
C ALA A 199 11.47 0.04 7.42
N ILE A 200 12.21 -0.78 6.68
CA ILE A 200 13.68 -0.86 6.78
C ILE A 200 14.32 0.49 6.44
N ASP A 201 13.92 1.11 5.34
CA ASP A 201 14.46 2.40 4.91
C ASP A 201 14.18 3.49 5.95
N THR A 202 12.97 3.52 6.51
CA THR A 202 12.62 4.50 7.55
C THR A 202 13.40 4.27 8.84
N ILE A 203 13.58 3.01 9.27
CA ILE A 203 14.42 2.69 10.44
C ILE A 203 15.87 3.11 10.20
N ARG A 204 16.43 2.83 9.02
CA ARG A 204 17.79 3.25 8.64
C ARG A 204 17.98 4.76 8.68
N ARG A 205 16.99 5.52 8.18
CA ARG A 205 16.94 6.98 8.29
C ARG A 205 16.94 7.44 9.75
N MET A 206 16.14 6.81 10.61
CA MET A 206 16.11 7.15 12.05
C MET A 206 17.42 6.88 12.75
N LEU A 207 18.15 5.85 12.33
CA LEU A 207 19.48 5.52 12.84
C LEU A 207 20.59 6.42 12.25
N GLY A 208 20.25 7.39 11.40
CA GLY A 208 21.22 8.34 10.82
C GLY A 208 22.14 7.75 9.75
N THR A 209 21.80 6.58 9.20
CA THR A 209 22.70 5.82 8.30
C THR A 209 22.45 6.03 6.80
N SER A 210 21.40 6.77 6.39
CA SER A 210 21.13 7.04 4.97
C SER A 210 20.27 8.29 4.72
N GLU A 211 20.64 9.09 3.72
CA GLU A 211 19.72 9.99 3.00
C GLU A 211 19.07 9.22 1.84
N SER A 212 17.74 9.26 1.68
CA SER A 212 17.10 8.59 0.54
C SER A 212 16.72 9.57 -0.56
N GLY A 213 17.01 9.18 -1.79
CA GLY A 213 16.43 9.76 -3.00
C GLY A 213 14.96 9.36 -3.19
N PHE A 214 14.17 10.26 -3.75
CA PHE A 214 12.79 10.03 -4.14
C PHE A 214 12.74 9.20 -5.44
N ALA A 215 12.28 7.95 -5.36
CA ALA A 215 12.13 7.11 -6.55
C ALA A 215 10.88 7.55 -7.35
N LEU A 216 11.07 8.18 -8.51
CA LEU A 216 9.95 8.57 -9.39
C LEU A 216 9.21 7.34 -9.91
N THR A 217 7.89 7.28 -9.75
CA THR A 217 7.06 6.32 -10.49
C THR A 217 6.90 6.83 -11.91
N ALA A 218 7.43 6.09 -12.88
CA ALA A 218 7.21 6.36 -14.29
C ALA A 218 5.71 6.20 -14.62
N LYS A 219 5.10 7.26 -15.16
CA LYS A 219 3.71 7.28 -15.64
C LYS A 219 3.55 6.87 -17.11
N VAL A 220 4.64 6.45 -17.77
CA VAL A 220 4.62 6.04 -19.17
C VAL A 220 4.15 4.59 -19.24
N THR A 221 3.07 4.37 -19.98
CA THR A 221 2.52 3.04 -20.29
C THR A 221 3.07 2.61 -21.64
N ASP A 222 3.69 1.43 -21.69
CA ASP A 222 4.04 0.79 -22.95
C ASP A 222 2.75 0.24 -23.60
N MET A 223 2.49 0.57 -24.87
CA MET A 223 1.24 0.19 -25.55
C MET A 223 1.04 -1.34 -25.56
N GLN A 224 2.14 -2.10 -25.56
CA GLN A 224 2.09 -3.57 -25.48
C GLN A 224 1.63 -4.11 -24.11
N ALA A 225 1.90 -3.38 -23.03
CA ALA A 225 1.46 -3.76 -21.68
C ALA A 225 -0.03 -3.42 -21.48
N SER A 226 -0.52 -2.35 -22.12
CA SER A 226 -1.95 -1.96 -22.15
C SER A 226 -2.82 -3.03 -22.84
N GLU A 227 -2.41 -3.51 -24.02
CA GLU A 227 -3.16 -4.54 -24.77
C GLU A 227 -3.21 -5.91 -24.06
N ARG A 228 -2.21 -6.23 -23.24
CA ARG A 228 -2.17 -7.44 -22.41
C ARG A 228 -2.97 -7.32 -21.11
N TYR A 229 -3.18 -6.11 -20.63
CA TYR A 229 -4.00 -5.81 -19.45
C TYR A 229 -5.51 -5.87 -19.81
N LYS A 230 -6.03 -7.06 -20.07
CA LYS A 230 -7.48 -7.32 -20.23
C LYS A 230 -8.15 -7.73 -18.91
N GLY A 231 -7.86 -7.01 -17.83
CA GLY A 231 -8.36 -7.33 -16.48
C GLY A 231 -7.55 -8.40 -15.72
N MET A 232 -6.52 -8.97 -16.33
CA MET A 232 -5.53 -9.81 -15.65
C MET A 232 -4.27 -8.99 -15.33
N MET A 233 -3.91 -8.94 -14.06
CA MET A 233 -2.69 -8.30 -13.59
C MET A 233 -1.50 -9.24 -13.79
N GLU A 234 -0.46 -8.77 -14.49
CA GLU A 234 0.79 -9.53 -14.66
C GLU A 234 1.64 -9.46 -13.39
N PHE A 235 1.85 -10.61 -12.74
CA PHE A 235 2.77 -10.78 -11.62
C PHE A 235 4.16 -11.18 -12.12
N GLY A 236 4.71 -10.40 -13.06
CA GLY A 236 6.03 -10.63 -13.63
C GLY A 236 7.12 -9.96 -12.79
N LEU A 237 7.53 -10.54 -11.65
CA LEU A 237 8.80 -10.19 -11.02
C LEU A 237 9.35 -11.34 -10.17
N ARG A 238 10.56 -11.81 -10.50
CA ARG A 238 11.38 -12.67 -9.63
C ARG A 238 11.92 -11.81 -8.48
N ILE A 239 11.18 -11.75 -7.38
CA ILE A 239 11.72 -11.28 -6.10
C ILE A 239 12.18 -12.53 -5.36
N LEU A 240 13.43 -12.58 -4.89
CA LEU A 240 14.03 -13.75 -4.21
C LEU A 240 13.19 -14.28 -3.02
N LEU A 241 12.38 -13.44 -2.38
CA LEU A 241 11.45 -13.84 -1.31
C LEU A 241 10.21 -14.60 -1.82
N LEU A 242 9.81 -14.39 -3.08
CA LEU A 242 8.72 -15.11 -3.71
C LEU A 242 9.15 -16.47 -4.24
N ASP A 243 10.39 -16.64 -4.71
CA ASP A 243 10.87 -17.95 -5.17
C ASP A 243 10.82 -19.00 -4.04
N VAL A 244 11.02 -18.61 -2.77
CA VAL A 244 10.87 -19.53 -1.63
C VAL A 244 9.40 -19.93 -1.42
N CYS A 245 8.45 -19.00 -1.58
CA CYS A 245 7.02 -19.30 -1.47
C CYS A 245 6.46 -20.05 -2.69
N ASP A 246 6.86 -19.70 -3.91
CA ASP A 246 6.43 -20.37 -5.14
C ASP A 246 7.09 -21.74 -5.30
N HIS A 247 8.33 -21.93 -4.87
CA HIS A 247 8.96 -23.26 -4.83
C HIS A 247 8.32 -24.18 -3.77
N CYS A 248 7.83 -23.62 -2.65
CA CYS A 248 7.00 -24.36 -1.70
C CYS A 248 5.62 -24.70 -2.26
N ASN A 249 4.94 -23.75 -2.92
CA ASN A 249 3.61 -23.98 -3.51
C ASN A 249 3.64 -24.95 -4.70
N CYS A 250 4.69 -24.96 -5.52
CA CYS A 250 4.85 -25.93 -6.61
C CYS A 250 5.03 -27.37 -6.10
N ARG A 251 5.62 -27.59 -4.91
CA ARG A 251 5.64 -28.93 -4.28
C ARG A 251 4.26 -29.33 -3.71
N ILE A 252 3.44 -28.36 -3.33
CA ILE A 252 2.06 -28.59 -2.84
C ILE A 252 1.12 -29.02 -3.99
N ALA A 253 1.40 -28.65 -5.25
CA ALA A 253 0.60 -29.04 -6.41
C ALA A 253 0.92 -30.43 -7.01
N GLN A 254 1.93 -31.14 -6.51
CA GLN A 254 2.15 -32.57 -6.81
C GLN A 254 2.21 -33.44 -5.55
N PRO A 255 1.10 -33.63 -4.82
CA PRO A 255 1.01 -34.72 -3.87
C PRO A 255 0.55 -35.99 -4.63
N GLY A 256 1.50 -36.85 -4.98
CA GLY A 256 1.23 -38.27 -5.23
C GLY A 256 0.72 -38.67 -6.61
N MET A 257 1.64 -38.86 -7.56
CA MET A 257 1.49 -39.86 -8.63
C MET A 257 2.68 -40.83 -8.59
N HIS A 258 2.88 -41.50 -7.47
CA HIS A 258 3.63 -42.76 -7.45
C HIS A 258 3.00 -43.72 -6.46
N GLY A 259 2.05 -44.49 -6.98
CA GLY A 259 1.47 -45.65 -6.30
C GLY A 259 0.49 -46.37 -7.22
N VAL A 260 0.80 -47.63 -7.53
CA VAL A 260 -0.06 -48.70 -8.11
C VAL A 260 0.04 -48.96 -9.63
N ARG A 261 0.92 -49.91 -10.00
CA ARG A 261 0.63 -51.12 -10.82
C ARG A 261 1.87 -52.03 -10.76
N SER A 262 1.87 -53.07 -9.94
CA SER A 262 1.49 -54.46 -10.27
C SER A 262 2.23 -55.04 -11.47
N GLY A 263 3.17 -55.95 -11.19
CA GLY A 263 3.20 -57.29 -11.80
C GLY A 263 3.95 -57.50 -13.12
N LYS A 264 4.92 -58.41 -13.03
CA LYS A 264 5.39 -59.40 -14.04
C LYS A 264 6.60 -59.04 -14.93
N SER A 265 7.67 -59.78 -14.64
CA SER A 265 8.70 -60.40 -15.50
C SER A 265 8.58 -60.24 -17.02
N PHE A 266 9.71 -59.97 -17.72
CA PHE A 266 10.46 -60.95 -18.54
C PHE A 266 11.60 -60.28 -19.37
N VAL A 267 12.70 -61.04 -19.61
CA VAL A 267 13.81 -60.89 -20.60
C VAL A 267 14.74 -59.66 -20.39
N THR A 268 16.06 -59.75 -20.22
CA THR A 268 17.12 -60.75 -20.50
C THR A 268 18.19 -60.61 -19.43
#